data_AF-A0A2G8L451-F1
#
_entry.id   AF-A0A2G8L451-F1
#
_cell.length_a   1.000
_cell.length_b   1.000
_cell.length_c   1.000
_cell.angle_alpha   90.00
_cell.angle_beta   90.00
_cell.angle_gamma   90.00
#
_symmetry.space_group_name_H-M   'P 1'
#
loop_
_entity.id
_entity.type
_entity.pdbx_description
1 polymer ?
#
loop_
_entity_poly.entity_id
_entity_poly.type
_entity_poly.pdbx_seq_one_letter_code
_entity_poly.pdbx_strand_id
1 'polypeptide(L)'
;MGLVGYYRRFISNFAAISAPLTDLTKGSKSNKVEWGEAQEIAFKTLKSRLASAPILKLPDLSKCFILCTDASDIGIGAILMQEESGERFPICYASRKLQPREVKYSTIEKECLALVWAVEKFHVYLYGVEFLLETDHQPLTYMTCTKIKNNRVLRWALSLQPYSFVIKAVKGSENHGADFLSRCPE
;
A
#
# COMPACT_ATOMS: atom_id res chain seq x y z
N MET A 1 -20.25 1.82 -6.02
CA MET A 1 -18.80 2.11 -6.00
C MET A 1 -18.40 3.25 -5.07
N GLY A 2 -19.13 4.37 -5.00
CA GLY A 2 -18.74 5.52 -4.14
C GLY A 2 -18.55 5.18 -2.65
N LEU A 3 -19.51 4.48 -2.04
CA LEU A 3 -19.44 4.07 -0.63
C LEU A 3 -18.28 3.10 -0.36
N VAL A 4 -18.13 2.08 -1.19
CA VAL A 4 -17.03 1.10 -1.10
C VAL A 4 -15.66 1.79 -1.28
N GLY A 5 -15.60 2.81 -2.16
CA GLY A 5 -14.43 3.65 -2.36
C GLY A 5 -14.07 4.54 -1.16
N TYR A 6 -15.04 4.94 -0.33
CA TYR A 6 -14.78 5.67 0.92
C TYR A 6 -14.04 4.77 1.93
N TYR A 7 -14.48 3.52 2.05
CA TYR A 7 -13.87 2.50 2.93
C TYR A 7 -12.68 1.76 2.29
N ARG A 8 -12.20 2.18 1.11
CA ARG A 8 -11.07 1.52 0.42
C ARG A 8 -9.81 1.39 1.27
N ARG A 9 -9.61 2.33 2.20
CA ARG A 9 -8.45 2.39 3.10
C ARG A 9 -8.48 1.30 4.18
N PHE A 10 -9.56 0.55 4.26
CA PHE A 10 -9.85 -0.43 5.29
C PHE A 10 -9.99 -1.85 4.72
N ILE A 11 -9.90 -1.97 3.41
CA ILE A 11 -10.02 -3.23 2.68
C ILE A 11 -8.65 -3.50 2.08
N SER A 12 -7.99 -4.57 2.55
CA SER A 12 -6.78 -5.06 1.91
C SER A 12 -7.07 -5.39 0.45
N ASN A 13 -6.17 -5.01 -0.46
CA ASN A 13 -6.27 -5.25 -1.89
C ASN A 13 -7.46 -4.63 -2.60
N PHE A 14 -8.01 -3.55 -2.05
CA PHE A 14 -9.16 -2.88 -2.64
C PHE A 14 -9.00 -2.60 -4.14
N ALA A 15 -7.85 -2.09 -4.60
CA ALA A 15 -7.63 -1.75 -6.00
C ALA A 15 -7.66 -2.97 -6.94
N ALA A 16 -7.22 -4.14 -6.48
CA ALA A 16 -7.28 -5.38 -7.23
C ALA A 16 -8.70 -5.95 -7.22
N ILE A 17 -9.31 -6.08 -6.04
CA ILE A 17 -10.67 -6.62 -5.88
C ILE A 17 -11.70 -5.75 -6.60
N SER A 18 -11.56 -4.43 -6.55
CA SER A 18 -12.48 -3.50 -7.22
C SER A 18 -12.17 -3.28 -8.70
N ALA A 19 -11.04 -3.77 -9.24
CA ALA A 19 -10.66 -3.60 -10.64
C ALA A 19 -11.78 -3.95 -11.63
N PRO A 20 -12.35 -5.18 -11.61
CA PRO A 20 -13.41 -5.57 -12.54
C PRO A 20 -14.67 -4.69 -12.42
N LEU A 21 -14.93 -4.12 -11.25
CA LEU A 21 -16.05 -3.20 -11.02
C LEU A 21 -15.73 -1.77 -11.45
N THR A 22 -14.48 -1.30 -11.27
CA THR A 22 -14.06 0.02 -11.74
C THR A 22 -13.90 0.09 -13.24
N ASP A 23 -13.51 -1.00 -13.90
CA ASP A 23 -13.38 -1.03 -15.36
C ASP A 23 -14.75 -0.96 -16.05
N LEU A 24 -15.80 -1.52 -15.43
CA LEU A 24 -17.19 -1.29 -15.84
C LEU A 24 -17.66 0.17 -15.73
N THR A 25 -17.02 0.98 -14.88
CA THR A 25 -17.35 2.41 -14.71
C THR A 25 -16.50 3.33 -15.58
N LYS A 26 -15.46 2.82 -16.25
CA LYS A 26 -14.59 3.59 -17.16
C LYS A 26 -15.17 3.61 -18.57
N GLY A 27 -16.15 4.47 -18.80
CA GLY A 27 -16.58 4.80 -20.16
C GLY A 27 -18.00 5.34 -20.24
N SER A 28 -18.17 6.39 -21.05
CA SER A 28 -19.48 6.89 -21.52
C SER A 28 -20.12 5.91 -22.53
N LYS A 29 -20.21 4.61 -22.18
CA LYS A 29 -20.86 3.61 -23.02
C LYS A 29 -22.29 3.40 -22.54
N SER A 30 -23.20 3.84 -23.38
CA SER A 30 -24.61 3.50 -23.39
C SER A 30 -24.83 1.99 -23.15
N ASN A 31 -25.46 1.66 -22.02
CA ASN A 31 -26.46 0.61 -21.83
C ASN A 31 -26.14 -0.89 -21.82
N LYS A 32 -24.90 -1.37 -21.75
CA LYS A 32 -24.66 -2.78 -21.35
C LYS A 32 -23.47 -2.93 -20.40
N VAL A 33 -23.78 -2.98 -19.10
CA VAL A 33 -22.87 -3.46 -18.07
C VAL A 33 -22.87 -4.99 -18.17
N GLU A 34 -21.82 -5.57 -18.72
CA GLU A 34 -21.66 -7.02 -18.75
C GLU A 34 -21.21 -7.49 -17.36
N TRP A 35 -22.18 -8.00 -16.59
CA TRP A 35 -21.95 -8.55 -15.27
C TRP A 35 -21.65 -10.04 -15.38
N GLY A 36 -20.35 -10.38 -15.38
CA GLY A 36 -19.87 -11.74 -15.40
C GLY A 36 -19.53 -12.28 -14.01
N GLU A 37 -18.94 -13.47 -14.00
CA GLU A 37 -18.56 -14.18 -12.78
C GLU A 37 -17.47 -13.43 -11.99
N ALA A 38 -16.50 -12.82 -12.68
CA ALA A 38 -15.45 -12.02 -12.06
C ALA A 38 -16.00 -10.80 -11.29
N GLN A 39 -17.02 -10.13 -11.83
CA GLN A 39 -17.67 -8.99 -11.20
C GLN A 39 -18.50 -9.41 -9.98
N GLU A 40 -19.18 -10.54 -10.06
CA GLU A 40 -19.96 -11.11 -8.96
C GLU A 40 -19.07 -11.54 -7.80
N ILE A 41 -17.94 -12.18 -8.08
CA ILE A 41 -16.92 -12.56 -7.08
C ILE A 41 -16.33 -11.31 -6.42
N ALA A 42 -15.95 -10.31 -7.21
CA ALA A 42 -15.47 -9.03 -6.69
C ALA A 42 -16.49 -8.33 -5.78
N PHE A 43 -17.77 -8.29 -6.19
CA PHE A 43 -18.83 -7.66 -5.42
C PHE A 43 -19.10 -8.40 -4.10
N LYS A 44 -19.20 -9.73 -4.13
CA LYS A 44 -19.38 -10.56 -2.92
C LYS A 44 -18.20 -10.45 -1.97
N THR A 45 -16.97 -10.42 -2.50
CA THR A 45 -15.76 -10.25 -1.70
C THR A 45 -15.71 -8.87 -1.06
N LEU A 46 -16.06 -7.80 -1.78
CA LEU A 46 -16.16 -6.47 -1.18
C LEU A 46 -17.26 -6.39 -0.12
N LYS A 47 -18.40 -7.03 -0.37
CA LYS A 47 -19.51 -7.08 0.59
C LYS A 47 -19.13 -7.84 1.86
N SER A 48 -18.44 -8.98 1.74
CA SER A 48 -17.97 -9.73 2.91
C SER A 48 -16.89 -8.97 3.68
N ARG A 49 -15.97 -8.29 2.98
CA ARG A 49 -14.92 -7.46 3.60
C ARG A 49 -15.45 -6.20 4.28
N LEU A 50 -16.55 -5.62 3.76
CA LEU A 50 -17.26 -4.51 4.38
C LEU A 50 -18.14 -4.96 5.56
N ALA A 51 -18.69 -6.17 5.49
CA ALA A 51 -19.55 -6.74 6.54
C ALA A 51 -18.75 -7.40 7.66
N SER A 52 -17.55 -7.90 7.38
CA SER A 52 -16.58 -8.25 8.42
C SER A 52 -16.15 -6.94 9.07
N ALA A 53 -16.42 -6.80 10.37
CA ALA A 53 -15.94 -5.68 11.16
C ALA A 53 -14.47 -5.45 10.78
N PRO A 54 -14.11 -4.25 10.32
CA PRO A 54 -12.74 -4.03 9.93
C PRO A 54 -11.90 -4.19 11.19
N ILE A 55 -10.74 -4.84 11.09
CA ILE A 55 -9.79 -5.03 12.21
C ILE A 55 -9.11 -3.68 12.54
N LEU A 56 -9.88 -2.58 12.50
CA LEU A 56 -9.41 -1.21 12.67
C LEU A 56 -9.64 -0.81 14.09
N LYS A 57 -8.58 -0.95 14.85
CA LYS A 57 -8.46 -0.18 16.08
C LYS A 57 -8.33 1.29 15.72
N LEU A 58 -8.94 2.16 16.53
CA LEU A 58 -8.67 3.60 16.43
C LEU A 58 -7.15 3.80 16.60
N PRO A 59 -6.52 4.60 15.72
CA PRO A 59 -5.10 4.86 15.84
C PRO A 59 -4.82 5.58 17.15
N ASP A 60 -3.91 5.03 17.94
CA ASP A 60 -3.44 5.64 19.16
C ASP A 60 -2.20 6.49 18.82
N LEU A 61 -2.35 7.81 18.75
CA LEU A 61 -1.27 8.71 18.35
C LEU A 61 -0.07 8.70 19.33
N SER A 62 -0.23 8.11 20.53
CA SER A 62 0.87 7.95 21.49
C SER A 62 1.78 6.75 21.21
N LYS A 63 1.39 5.85 20.30
CA LYS A 63 2.11 4.62 19.99
C LYS A 63 2.85 4.72 18.65
N CYS A 64 4.00 4.04 18.58
CA CYS A 64 4.76 3.96 17.34
C CYS A 64 3.94 3.29 16.23
N PHE A 65 3.96 3.91 15.06
CA PHE A 65 3.41 3.34 13.85
C PHE A 65 4.41 2.37 13.21
N ILE A 66 3.89 1.31 12.60
CA ILE A 66 4.64 0.38 11.76
C ILE A 66 4.11 0.52 10.35
N LEU A 67 4.96 0.97 9.43
CA LEU A 67 4.66 1.05 8.02
C LEU A 67 5.29 -0.14 7.31
N CYS A 68 4.47 -1.01 6.73
CA CYS A 68 4.91 -2.05 5.82
C CYS A 68 4.67 -1.60 4.39
N THR A 69 5.69 -1.72 3.55
CA THR A 69 5.58 -1.42 2.11
C THR A 69 6.04 -2.60 1.30
N ASP A 70 5.45 -2.74 0.12
CA ASP A 70 5.80 -3.80 -0.82
C ASP A 70 5.51 -3.36 -2.26
N ALA A 71 6.34 -3.81 -3.19
CA ALA A 71 6.24 -3.50 -4.60
C ALA A 71 6.33 -4.77 -5.45
N SER A 72 5.42 -4.88 -6.41
CA SER A 72 5.46 -5.92 -7.44
C SER A 72 5.63 -5.32 -8.82
N ASP A 73 5.67 -6.17 -9.83
CA ASP A 73 5.65 -5.76 -11.23
C ASP A 73 4.33 -5.12 -11.67
N ILE A 74 3.27 -5.30 -10.89
CA ILE A 74 1.90 -4.86 -11.22
C ILE A 74 1.50 -3.62 -10.42
N GLY A 75 1.89 -3.56 -9.14
CA GLY A 75 1.36 -2.57 -8.20
C GLY A 75 2.26 -2.36 -7.00
N ILE A 76 1.91 -1.33 -6.23
CA ILE A 76 2.53 -1.02 -4.95
C ILE A 76 1.47 -1.09 -3.85
N GLY A 77 1.87 -1.62 -2.71
CA GLY A 77 1.04 -1.82 -1.53
C GLY A 77 1.70 -1.24 -0.29
N ALA A 78 0.86 -0.79 0.64
CA ALA A 78 1.31 -0.34 1.95
C ALA A 78 0.26 -0.63 3.02
N ILE A 79 0.74 -0.96 4.22
CA ILE A 79 -0.07 -1.20 5.41
C ILE A 79 0.50 -0.35 6.54
N LEU A 80 -0.35 0.45 7.14
CA LEU A 80 -0.07 1.13 8.40
C LEU A 80 -0.63 0.29 9.54
N MET A 81 0.20 -0.05 10.51
CA MET A 81 -0.14 -0.89 11.66
C MET A 81 0.33 -0.24 12.96
N GLN A 82 -0.21 -0.73 14.08
CA GLN A 82 0.26 -0.45 15.43
C GLN A 82 0.38 -1.75 16.21
N GLU A 83 1.26 -1.76 17.20
CA GLU A 83 1.41 -2.87 18.14
C GLU A 83 0.79 -2.49 19.48
N GLU A 84 -0.04 -3.38 20.03
CA GLU A 84 -0.62 -3.21 21.36
C GLU A 84 -0.65 -4.55 22.08
N SER A 85 -0.08 -4.59 23.29
CA SER A 85 -0.02 -5.80 24.11
C SER A 85 0.64 -7.01 23.40
N GLY A 86 1.58 -6.76 22.48
CA GLY A 86 2.27 -7.79 21.70
C GLY A 86 1.52 -8.27 20.44
N GLU A 87 0.34 -7.72 20.17
CA GLU A 87 -0.43 -8.01 18.95
C GLU A 87 -0.37 -6.82 17.99
N ARG A 88 -0.16 -7.12 16.70
CA ARG A 88 -0.12 -6.11 15.63
C ARG A 88 -1.50 -5.97 15.00
N PHE A 89 -1.98 -4.73 14.92
CA PHE A 89 -3.27 -4.41 14.33
C PHE A 89 -3.13 -3.44 13.15
N PRO A 90 -3.78 -3.71 12.02
CA PRO A 90 -3.79 -2.83 10.88
C PRO A 90 -4.72 -1.63 11.09
N ILE A 91 -4.21 -0.43 10.85
CA ILE A 91 -4.93 0.84 10.95
C ILE A 91 -5.40 1.29 9.57
N CYS A 92 -4.58 1.12 8.55
CA CYS A 92 -4.92 1.53 7.19
C CYS A 92 -4.20 0.66 6.17
N TYR A 93 -4.90 0.41 5.07
CA TYR A 93 -4.38 -0.24 3.88
C TYR A 93 -4.38 0.76 2.73
N ALA A 94 -3.35 0.71 1.91
CA ALA A 94 -3.32 1.43 0.65
C ALA A 94 -2.72 0.51 -0.42
N SER A 95 -3.34 0.49 -1.60
CA SER A 95 -2.71 -0.09 -2.79
C SER A 95 -3.01 0.74 -4.03
N ARG A 96 -2.11 0.69 -5.01
CA ARG A 96 -2.23 1.38 -6.29
C ARG A 96 -1.54 0.56 -7.39
N LYS A 97 -2.16 0.49 -8.57
CA LYS A 97 -1.53 -0.06 -9.77
C LYS A 97 -0.42 0.86 -10.27
N LEU A 98 0.69 0.27 -10.73
CA LEU A 98 1.78 1.02 -11.35
C LEU A 98 1.31 1.65 -12.66
N GLN A 99 1.73 2.88 -12.92
CA GLN A 99 1.51 3.53 -14.22
C GLN A 99 2.39 2.86 -15.29
N PRO A 100 2.06 2.94 -16.59
CA PRO A 100 2.85 2.32 -17.66
C PRO A 100 4.33 2.72 -17.67
N ARG A 101 4.66 3.93 -17.18
CA ARG A 101 6.03 4.40 -17.00
C ARG A 101 6.73 3.79 -15.77
N GLU A 102 5.98 3.50 -14.71
CA GLU A 102 6.49 2.97 -13.44
C GLU A 102 6.68 1.44 -13.51
N VAL A 103 5.92 0.74 -14.36
CA VAL A 103 6.11 -0.70 -14.62
C VAL A 103 7.52 -1.00 -15.14
N LYS A 104 8.11 -0.07 -15.91
CA LYS A 104 9.47 -0.20 -16.47
C LYS A 104 10.59 0.12 -15.48
N TYR A 105 10.25 0.51 -14.25
CA TYR A 105 11.25 0.79 -13.23
C TYR A 105 11.93 -0.50 -12.78
N SER A 106 13.21 -0.39 -12.43
CA SER A 106 13.93 -1.48 -11.78
C SER A 106 13.28 -1.83 -10.45
N THR A 107 13.47 -3.05 -9.95
CA THR A 107 12.91 -3.51 -8.67
C THR A 107 13.22 -2.54 -7.53
N ILE A 108 14.47 -2.06 -7.43
CA ILE A 108 14.89 -1.07 -6.43
C ILE A 108 14.11 0.25 -6.54
N GLU A 109 13.84 0.71 -7.76
CA GLU A 109 13.07 1.93 -7.99
C GLU A 109 11.58 1.74 -7.67
N LYS A 110 11.03 0.54 -7.90
CA LYS A 110 9.65 0.20 -7.53
C LYS A 110 9.48 0.18 -6.01
N GLU A 111 10.43 -0.43 -5.29
CA GLU A 111 10.45 -0.43 -3.82
C GLU A 111 10.54 0.99 -3.24
N CYS A 112 11.47 1.80 -3.76
CA CYS A 112 11.62 3.18 -3.31
C CYS A 112 10.36 4.01 -3.63
N LEU A 113 9.75 3.78 -4.80
CA LEU A 113 8.47 4.40 -5.15
C LEU A 113 7.36 3.99 -4.18
N ALA A 114 7.28 2.71 -3.80
CA ALA A 114 6.28 2.21 -2.84
C ALA A 114 6.44 2.91 -1.49
N LEU A 115 7.68 3.06 -1.01
CA LEU A 115 7.99 3.79 0.23
C LEU A 115 7.53 5.25 0.18
N VAL A 116 8.00 6.00 -0.81
CA VAL A 116 7.69 7.44 -0.93
C VAL A 116 6.19 7.65 -1.03
N TRP A 117 5.53 6.85 -1.87
CA TRP A 117 4.10 6.90 -2.05
C TRP A 117 3.34 6.55 -0.76
N ALA A 118 3.79 5.56 0.00
CA ALA A 118 3.17 5.17 1.26
C ALA A 118 3.30 6.26 2.33
N VAL A 119 4.48 6.89 2.44
CA VAL A 119 4.73 7.98 3.39
C VAL A 119 3.88 9.21 3.04
N GLU A 120 3.80 9.59 1.76
CA GLU A 120 2.90 10.66 1.33
C GLU A 120 1.43 10.31 1.59
N LYS A 121 1.05 9.04 1.39
CA LYS A 121 -0.33 8.58 1.57
C LYS A 121 -0.76 8.62 3.03
N PHE A 122 0.14 8.29 3.95
CA PHE A 122 -0.09 8.26 5.39
C PHE A 122 0.51 9.46 6.12
N HIS A 123 0.79 10.55 5.39
CA HIS A 123 1.40 11.77 5.93
C HIS A 123 0.73 12.26 7.22
N VAL A 124 -0.61 12.22 7.28
CA VAL A 124 -1.41 12.67 8.44
C VAL A 124 -1.06 11.88 9.72
N TYR A 125 -0.61 10.63 9.59
CA TYR A 125 -0.23 9.77 10.72
C TYR A 125 1.26 9.78 11.01
N LEU A 126 2.09 9.91 9.97
CA LEU A 126 3.55 9.74 10.05
C LEU A 126 4.32 11.05 10.25
N TYR A 127 3.68 12.19 10.00
CA TYR A 127 4.35 13.49 10.13
C TYR A 127 4.54 13.87 11.60
N GLY A 128 5.77 14.22 11.97
CA GLY A 128 6.13 14.66 13.32
C GLY A 128 6.27 13.54 14.35
N VAL A 129 6.16 12.27 13.94
CA VAL A 129 6.35 11.10 14.80
C VAL A 129 7.42 10.18 14.23
N GLU A 130 8.10 9.44 15.11
CA GLU A 130 9.00 8.36 14.69
C GLU A 130 8.20 7.09 14.40
N PHE A 131 8.47 6.44 13.27
CA PHE A 131 7.80 5.19 12.90
C PHE A 131 8.80 4.12 12.45
N LEU A 132 8.36 2.86 12.52
CA LEU A 132 9.12 1.71 12.04
C LEU A 132 8.76 1.44 10.58
N LEU A 133 9.74 1.44 9.69
CA LEU A 133 9.56 0.98 8.32
C LEU A 133 9.99 -0.49 8.21
N GLU A 134 9.03 -1.36 7.94
CA GLU A 134 9.28 -2.77 7.61
C GLU A 134 9.21 -2.96 6.09
N THR A 135 10.33 -3.40 5.51
CA THR A 135 10.46 -3.71 4.08
C THR A 135 11.22 -5.01 3.92
N ASP A 136 10.86 -5.79 2.91
CA ASP A 136 11.52 -7.03 2.52
C ASP A 136 12.80 -6.78 1.69
N HIS A 137 13.01 -5.54 1.22
CA HIS A 137 14.13 -5.19 0.36
C HIS A 137 15.24 -4.45 1.13
N GLN A 138 16.26 -5.20 1.54
CA GLN A 138 17.45 -4.72 2.29
C GLN A 138 18.10 -3.43 1.73
N PRO A 139 18.19 -3.20 0.40
CA PRO A 139 18.80 -1.98 -0.17
C PRO A 139 18.26 -0.63 0.29
N LEU A 140 17.07 -0.53 0.89
CA LEU A 140 16.57 0.75 1.43
C LEU A 140 17.38 1.24 2.64
N THR A 141 18.11 0.35 3.33
CA THR A 141 19.09 0.74 4.37
C THR A 141 20.24 1.59 3.82
N TYR A 142 20.51 1.53 2.51
CA TYR A 142 21.61 2.26 1.85
C TYR A 142 21.17 3.60 1.23
N MET A 143 19.94 4.08 1.49
CA MET A 143 19.53 5.44 1.07
C MET A 143 20.22 6.57 1.86
N THR A 144 21.20 6.26 2.70
CA THR A 144 22.10 7.25 3.32
C THR A 144 23.06 7.83 2.27
N CYS A 145 22.54 8.81 1.53
CA CYS A 145 23.12 10.00 0.89
C CYS A 145 24.47 9.98 0.13
N THR A 146 25.31 8.96 0.15
CA THR A 146 26.72 9.19 -0.29
C THR A 146 27.03 8.70 -1.71
N LYS A 147 26.19 7.88 -2.37
CA LYS A 147 26.50 7.30 -3.71
C LYS A 147 25.32 7.14 -4.69
N ILE A 148 24.23 7.89 -4.54
CA ILE A 148 23.06 7.75 -5.43
C ILE A 148 23.33 8.48 -6.76
N LYS A 149 23.61 7.73 -7.83
CA LYS A 149 23.78 8.28 -9.20
C LYS A 149 22.45 8.58 -9.92
N ASN A 150 21.32 8.13 -9.38
CA ASN A 150 20.01 8.28 -10.01
C ASN A 150 19.26 9.51 -9.45
N ASN A 151 19.07 10.54 -10.29
CA ASN A 151 18.38 11.79 -9.94
C ASN A 151 16.93 11.59 -9.44
N ARG A 152 16.28 10.46 -9.77
CA ARG A 152 14.93 10.14 -9.28
C ARG A 152 14.96 9.74 -7.81
N VAL A 153 15.85 8.82 -7.46
CA VAL A 153 16.03 8.35 -6.08
C VAL A 153 16.53 9.47 -5.18
N LEU A 154 17.37 10.38 -5.69
CA LEU A 154 17.77 11.58 -4.94
C LEU A 154 16.58 12.47 -4.58
N ARG A 155 15.65 12.72 -5.51
CA ARG A 155 14.44 13.50 -5.23
C ARG A 155 13.54 12.83 -4.20
N TRP A 156 13.44 11.51 -4.25
CA TRP A 156 12.72 10.71 -3.27
C TRP A 156 13.35 10.74 -1.88
N ALA A 157 14.68 10.65 -1.80
CA ALA A 157 15.40 10.82 -0.54
C ALA A 157 15.15 12.21 0.08
N LEU A 158 15.15 13.27 -0.73
CA LEU A 158 14.83 14.63 -0.27
C LEU A 158 13.38 14.73 0.24
N SER A 159 12.41 14.10 -0.43
CA SER A 159 11.01 14.10 0.06
C SER A 159 10.82 13.36 1.39
N LEU A 160 11.72 12.42 1.70
CA LEU A 160 11.67 11.62 2.93
C LEU A 160 12.43 12.28 4.09
N GLN A 161 13.28 13.29 3.85
CA GLN A 161 14.04 13.99 4.90
C GLN A 161 13.19 14.57 6.05
N PRO A 162 11.97 15.10 5.83
CA PRO A 162 11.15 15.62 6.92
C PRO A 162 10.61 14.55 7.88
N TYR A 163 10.74 13.26 7.56
CA TYR A 163 10.17 12.16 8.32
C TYR A 163 11.26 11.43 9.12
N SER A 164 10.93 11.05 10.35
CA SER A 164 11.81 10.24 11.21
C SER A 164 11.35 8.79 11.16
N PHE A 165 12.21 7.88 10.71
CA PHE A 165 11.88 6.46 10.67
C PHE A 165 13.08 5.55 10.86
N VAL A 166 12.83 4.39 11.47
CA VAL A 166 13.80 3.33 11.65
C VAL A 166 13.50 2.22 10.65
N ILE A 167 14.48 1.82 9.87
CA ILE A 167 14.32 0.74 8.89
C ILE A 167 14.60 -0.60 9.58
N LYS A 168 13.63 -1.53 9.50
CA LYS A 168 13.78 -2.92 9.91
C LYS A 168 13.56 -3.82 8.70
N ALA A 169 14.63 -4.48 8.26
CA ALA A 169 14.51 -5.49 7.23
C ALA A 169 13.82 -6.73 7.82
N VAL A 170 12.64 -7.03 7.33
CA VAL A 170 11.88 -8.23 7.70
C VAL A 170 12.03 -9.23 6.57
N LYS A 171 12.23 -10.52 6.87
CA LYS A 171 12.28 -11.54 5.81
C LYS A 171 10.93 -11.55 5.09
N GLY A 172 10.92 -11.61 3.74
CA GLY A 172 9.66 -11.61 2.96
C GLY A 172 8.63 -12.66 3.41
N SER A 173 9.07 -13.75 4.05
CA SER A 173 8.22 -14.77 4.69
C SER A 173 7.43 -14.32 5.92
N GLU A 174 7.75 -13.18 6.53
CA GLU A 174 7.01 -12.60 7.67
C GLU A 174 6.15 -11.40 7.24
N ASN A 175 6.36 -10.88 6.02
CA ASN A 175 5.62 -9.75 5.46
C ASN A 175 4.33 -10.17 4.73
N HIS A 176 3.63 -11.20 5.24
CA HIS A 176 2.46 -11.80 4.60
C HIS A 176 1.37 -10.79 4.23
N GLY A 177 1.25 -9.71 5.00
CA GLY A 177 0.27 -8.65 4.75
C GLY A 177 0.59 -7.87 3.48
N ALA A 178 1.81 -7.36 3.33
CA ALA A 178 2.18 -6.53 2.19
C ALA A 178 2.44 -7.37 0.93
N ASP A 179 3.04 -8.56 1.08
CA ASP A 179 3.31 -9.51 -0.02
C ASP A 179 2.02 -9.93 -0.74
N PHE A 180 0.95 -10.21 0.03
CA PHE A 180 -0.37 -10.47 -0.54
C PHE A 180 -0.92 -9.24 -1.29
N LEU A 181 -0.56 -8.02 -0.86
CA LEU A 181 -1.06 -6.78 -1.44
C LEU A 181 -0.42 -6.43 -2.78
N SER A 182 0.86 -6.75 -2.97
CA SER A 182 1.55 -6.46 -4.23
C SER A 182 1.38 -7.59 -5.25
N ARG A 183 1.37 -8.85 -4.80
CA ARG A 183 1.54 -10.01 -5.70
C ARG A 183 0.27 -10.55 -6.33
N CYS A 184 -0.91 -9.99 -6.06
CA CYS A 184 -2.17 -10.55 -6.58
C CYS A 184 -2.16 -10.61 -8.12
N PRO A 185 -1.97 -11.80 -8.72
CA PRO A 185 -2.19 -12.03 -10.14
C PRO A 185 -3.71 -12.09 -10.36
N GLU A 186 -4.11 -11.97 -11.62
CA GLU A 186 -5.50 -11.90 -12.11
C GLU A 186 -6.52 -12.82 -11.40
#